data_AF-A0A3D4BL65-F1
#
_entry.id   AF-A0A3D4BL65-F1
#
_cell.length_a   1.000
_cell.length_b   1.000
_cell.length_c   1.000
_cell.angle_alpha   90.00
_cell.angle_beta   90.00
_cell.angle_gamma   90.00
#
_symmetry.space_group_name_H-M   'P 1'
#
loop_
_entity.id
_entity.type
_entity.pdbx_description
1 polymer ?
#
loop_
_entity_poly.entity_id
_entity_poly.type
_entity_poly.pdbx_seq_one_letter_code
_entity_poly.pdbx_strand_id
1 'polypeptide(L)' 'WKFGDYKHFTSLKLLTKILGIPSPKGDIDGSQVGHVFYVEKDIDRIVTYCEKDVIAVAQVFLRFRKEDLLIEEEIIHV' A
#
# COMPACT_ATOMS: atom_id res chain seq x y z
N TRP A 1 -1.14 -4.98 25.36
CA TRP A 1 -1.41 -6.37 24.96
C TRP A 1 -2.62 -6.84 25.76
N LYS A 2 -3.77 -7.13 25.12
CA LYS A 2 -4.93 -7.73 25.78
C LYS A 2 -5.17 -9.11 25.17
N PHE A 3 -5.37 -10.10 26.04
CA PHE A 3 -5.80 -11.44 25.66
C PHE A 3 -7.21 -11.33 25.06
N GLY A 4 -7.39 -11.80 23.80
CA GLY A 4 -8.67 -11.71 23.08
C GLY A 4 -8.73 -10.65 21.98
N ASP A 5 -7.70 -9.81 21.81
CA ASP A 5 -7.59 -8.90 20.67
C ASP A 5 -7.08 -9.66 19.44
N TYR A 6 -7.92 -10.56 18.90
CA TYR A 6 -7.66 -11.16 17.58
C TYR A 6 -7.79 -10.05 16.54
N LYS A 7 -6.68 -9.39 16.25
CA LYS A 7 -6.59 -8.49 15.11
C LYS A 7 -6.78 -9.34 13.85
N HIS A 8 -7.94 -9.20 13.22
CA HIS A 8 -8.18 -9.79 11.91
C HIS A 8 -7.37 -9.02 10.87
N PHE A 9 -6.13 -9.46 10.64
CA PHE A 9 -5.27 -8.87 9.63
C PHE A 9 -5.76 -9.30 8.25
N THR A 10 -6.48 -8.40 7.58
CA THR A 10 -6.76 -8.55 6.15
C THR A 10 -5.67 -7.82 5.39
N SER A 11 -5.01 -8.51 4.45
CA SER A 11 -3.96 -7.87 3.67
C SER A 11 -4.54 -6.80 2.76
N LEU A 12 -3.80 -5.70 2.61
CA LEU A 12 -4.17 -4.62 1.68
C LEU A 12 -4.35 -5.16 0.26
N LYS A 13 -3.46 -6.09 -0.15
CA LYS A 13 -3.54 -6.82 -1.43
C LYS A 13 -4.87 -7.56 -1.64
N LEU A 14 -5.40 -8.18 -0.58
CA LEU A 14 -6.70 -8.87 -0.66
C LEU A 14 -7.85 -7.85 -0.78
N LEU A 15 -7.82 -6.79 0.02
CA LEU A 15 -8.82 -5.72 -0.03
C LEU A 15 -8.88 -5.05 -1.40
N THR A 16 -7.73 -4.64 -1.95
CA THR A 16 -7.67 -4.01 -3.28
C THR A 16 -8.23 -4.94 -4.36
N LYS A 17 -7.91 -6.25 -4.27
CA LYS A 17 -8.40 -7.24 -5.24
C LYS A 17 -9.91 -7.45 -5.18
N ILE A 18 -10.48 -7.55 -3.97
CA ILE A 18 -11.93 -7.74 -3.79
C ILE A 18 -12.71 -6.48 -4.18
N LEU A 19 -12.16 -5.30 -3.92
CA LEU A 19 -12.80 -4.01 -4.21
C LEU A 19 -12.62 -3.53 -5.66
N GLY A 20 -11.92 -4.31 -6.49
CA GLY A 20 -11.66 -3.96 -7.89
C GLY A 20 -10.69 -2.78 -8.07
N ILE A 21 -9.88 -2.47 -7.06
CA ILE A 21 -8.87 -1.43 -7.11
C ILE A 21 -7.61 -2.02 -7.75
N PRO A 22 -7.00 -1.34 -8.74
CA PRO A 22 -5.74 -1.79 -9.31
C PRO A 22 -4.72 -1.98 -8.20
N SER A 23 -4.18 -3.21 -8.11
CA SER A 23 -3.26 -3.55 -7.02
C SER A 23 -1.98 -2.73 -7.16
N PRO A 24 -1.43 -2.19 -6.06
CA PRO A 24 -0.12 -1.55 -6.02
C PRO A 24 0.97 -2.64 -6.10
N LYS A 25 0.97 -3.49 -7.13
CA LYS A 25 2.06 -4.46 -7.30
C LYS A 25 3.32 -3.67 -7.64
N GLY A 26 4.08 -3.35 -6.60
CA GLY A 26 5.45 -2.92 -6.68
C GLY A 26 6.38 -4.10 -6.97
N ASP A 27 7.62 -3.74 -7.14
CA ASP A 27 8.78 -4.57 -7.43
C ASP A 27 9.48 -5.10 -6.16
N ILE A 28 9.12 -4.57 -4.99
CA ILE A 28 9.57 -5.04 -3.67
C ILE A 28 8.40 -5.24 -2.70
N ASP A 29 8.58 -6.11 -1.71
CA ASP A 29 7.69 -6.27 -0.55
C ASP A 29 8.36 -5.84 0.77
N GLY A 30 7.57 -5.75 1.84
CA GLY A 30 8.03 -5.30 3.16
C GLY A 30 9.23 -6.08 3.74
N SER A 31 9.40 -7.35 3.37
CA SER A 31 10.57 -8.15 3.78
C SER A 31 11.86 -7.75 3.07
N GLN A 32 11.75 -7.12 1.88
CA GLN A 32 12.88 -6.72 1.05
C GLN A 32 13.41 -5.33 1.38
N VAL A 33 12.63 -4.48 2.06
CA VAL A 33 13.00 -3.10 2.43
C VAL A 33 14.37 -3.03 3.10
N GLY A 34 14.68 -3.96 4.01
CA GLY A 34 15.98 -4.01 4.68
C GLY A 34 17.14 -4.32 3.73
N HIS A 35 16.94 -5.25 2.79
CA HIS A 35 17.95 -5.56 1.77
C HIS A 35 18.20 -4.37 0.85
N VAL A 36 17.13 -3.74 0.37
CA VAL A 36 17.20 -2.57 -0.51
C VAL A 36 17.95 -1.42 0.18
N PHE A 37 17.69 -1.20 1.47
CA PHE A 37 18.35 -0.13 2.22
C PHE A 37 19.85 -0.39 2.47
N TYR A 38 20.20 -1.57 2.99
CA TYR A 38 21.58 -1.84 3.43
C TYR A 38 22.51 -2.31 2.32
N VAL A 39 21.99 -3.06 1.34
CA VAL A 39 22.78 -3.68 0.28
C VAL A 39 22.70 -2.87 -1.00
N GLU A 40 21.49 -2.68 -1.54
CA GLU A 40 21.29 -1.96 -2.80
C GLU A 40 21.52 -0.45 -2.66
N LYS A 41 21.30 0.10 -1.45
CA LYS A 41 21.39 1.52 -1.12
C LYS A 41 20.47 2.40 -1.99
N ASP A 42 19.31 1.85 -2.35
CA ASP A 42 18.33 2.50 -3.21
C ASP A 42 17.13 2.97 -2.38
N ILE A 43 17.23 4.21 -1.87
CA ILE A 43 16.19 4.80 -1.02
C ILE A 43 14.96 5.20 -1.85
N ASP A 44 15.15 5.68 -3.08
CA ASP A 44 14.08 6.14 -3.97
C ASP A 44 13.09 5.01 -4.28
N ARG A 45 13.62 3.78 -4.42
CA ARG A 45 12.82 2.57 -4.58
C ARG A 45 11.95 2.25 -3.36
N ILE A 46 12.45 2.51 -2.15
CA ILE A 46 11.69 2.36 -0.90
C ILE A 46 10.61 3.44 -0.79
N VAL A 47 10.92 4.68 -1.17
CA VAL A 47 9.95 5.79 -1.20
C VAL A 47 8.79 5.43 -2.13
N THR A 48 9.09 5.02 -3.36
CA THR A 48 8.08 4.59 -4.34
C THR A 48 7.20 3.46 -3.82
N TYR A 49 7.77 2.49 -3.10
CA TYR A 49 7.02 1.40 -2.48
C TYR A 49 6.04 1.92 -1.41
N CYS A 50 6.52 2.80 -0.51
CA CYS A 50 5.70 3.39 0.54
C CYS A 50 4.57 4.27 -0.01
N GLU A 51 4.85 5.08 -1.03
CA GLU A 51 3.84 5.93 -1.69
C GLU A 51 2.70 5.08 -2.28
N LYS A 52 3.04 4.00 -2.99
CA LYS A 52 2.06 3.06 -3.56
C LYS A 52 1.16 2.43 -2.49
N ASP A 53 1.71 2.07 -1.34
CA ASP A 53 0.92 1.54 -0.21
C ASP A 53 -0.05 2.60 0.34
N VAL A 54 0.38 3.87 0.46
CA VAL A 54 -0.49 4.97 0.91
C VAL A 54 -1.62 5.23 -0.10
N ILE A 55 -1.31 5.29 -1.40
CA ILE A 55 -2.29 5.46 -2.47
C ILE A 55 -3.34 4.33 -2.40
N ALA A 56 -2.90 3.08 -2.28
CA ALA A 56 -3.82 1.94 -2.20
C ALA A 56 -4.74 2.00 -0.97
N VAL A 57 -4.24 2.46 0.19
CA VAL A 57 -5.08 2.68 1.37
C VAL A 57 -6.11 3.79 1.13
N ALA A 58 -5.72 4.90 0.50
CA ALA A 58 -6.64 5.97 0.15
C ALA A 58 -7.75 5.48 -0.79
N GLN A 59 -7.40 4.71 -1.82
CA GLN A 59 -8.36 4.11 -2.75
C GLN A 59 -9.34 3.16 -2.05
N VAL A 60 -8.85 2.32 -1.13
CA VAL A 60 -9.71 1.44 -0.32
C VAL A 60 -10.69 2.25 0.52
N PHE A 61 -10.21 3.33 1.15
CA PHE A 61 -11.04 4.21 1.96
C PHE A 61 -12.15 4.89 1.14
N LEU A 62 -11.82 5.44 -0.03
CA LEU A 62 -12.81 6.01 -0.96
C LEU A 62 -13.83 4.97 -1.39
N ARG A 63 -13.38 3.74 -1.65
CA ARG A 63 -14.28 2.68 -2.10
C ARG A 63 -15.27 2.24 -1.02
N PHE A 64 -14.87 2.25 0.24
CA PHE A 64 -15.79 2.05 1.36
C PHE A 64 -16.83 3.18 1.50
N ARG A 65 -16.48 4.40 1.08
CA ARG A 65 -17.38 5.56 1.06
C ARG A 65 -18.26 5.63 -0.20
N LYS A 66 -18.06 4.70 -1.15
CA LYS A 66 -18.67 4.73 -2.49
C LYS A 66 -18.33 5.99 -3.29
N GLU A 67 -17.16 6.56 -3.02
CA GLU A 67 -16.59 7.66 -3.81
C GLU A 67 -15.80 7.09 -5.00
N ASP A 68 -15.54 7.94 -5.99
CA ASP A 68 -14.71 7.58 -7.13
C ASP A 68 -13.24 7.37 -6.70
N LEU A 69 -12.51 6.59 -7.49
CA LEU A 69 -11.09 6.37 -7.26
C LEU A 69 -10.30 7.61 -7.68
N LEU A 70 -9.19 7.88 -6.99
CA LEU A 70 -8.27 8.94 -7.40
C LEU A 70 -7.72 8.66 -8.80
N ILE A 71 -7.68 9.70 -9.64
CA ILE A 71 -6.96 9.70 -10.92
C ILE A 71 -5.51 10.16 -10.71
N GLU A 72 -4.63 9.90 -11.69
CA GLU A 72 -3.19 10.18 -11.56
C GLU A 72 -2.92 11.68 -11.29
N GLU A 73 -3.76 12.55 -11.86
CA GLU A 73 -3.65 14.01 -11.71
C GLU A 73 -3.98 14.49 -10.28
N GLU A 74 -4.66 13.68 -9.47
CA GLU A 74 -4.98 13.95 -8.07
C GLU A 74 -3.90 13.44 -7.11
N ILE A 75 -2.90 12.72 -7.63
CA ILE A 75 -1.81 12.12 -6.85
C ILE A 75 -0.55 12.97 -7.01
N ILE A 76 -0.09 13.56 -5.90
CA ILE A 76 1.13 14.37 -5.86
C ILE A 76 2.23 13.51 -5.25
N HIS A 77 3.27 13.23 -6.05
CA HIS A 77 4.46 12.49 -5.63
C HIS A 77 5.50 13.43 -5.00
N VAL A 78 6.30 12.92 -4.06
CA VAL A 78 7.31 13.71 -3.30
C VAL A 78 8.70 13.55 -3.88
#